data_AF-A0A3D4VT77-F1
#
_entry.id   AF-A0A3D4VT77-F1
#
_cell.length_a   1.000
_cell.length_b   1.000
_cell.length_c   1.000
_cell.angle_alpha   90.00
_cell.angle_beta   90.00
_cell.angle_gamma   90.00
#
_symmetry.space_group_name_H-M   'P 1'
#
loop_
_entity.id
_entity.type
_entity.pdbx_description
1 polymer ?
#
loop_
_entity_poly.entity_id
_entity_poly.type
_entity_poly.pdbx_seq_one_letter_code
_entity_poly.pdbx_strand_id
1 'polypeptide(L)'
;MCKKEVINDMKNQVPISIIKFNDLALIYFAVDEIFNADKVESAYILMDIDRYKNPEEEIPCYLNDKFDFKSLNNYNTRFGNRYDNSCEGNMLVDITESFHLLTSGKIKNNGFIVELGNKNLLSCQLQLIYNREIIVPVYSCMGFFEKELTLSTWNDNIKSPWFLTSNSSAVTFIVRNKGYYPINICIQNSPDAEVFVNDAQTFVLMPNETKLMVPYMFTKYTRVFVTSMYRGILAELWYQTQLIH
;
A
#
# COMPACT_ATOMS: atom_id res chain seq x y z
N MET A 1 14.81 38.74 -23.69
CA MET A 1 15.68 37.62 -23.27
C MET A 1 15.15 37.14 -21.92
N CYS A 2 14.17 36.23 -21.92
CA CYS A 2 13.55 35.72 -20.69
C CYS A 2 14.50 34.72 -20.02
N LYS A 3 15.05 35.10 -18.87
CA LYS A 3 15.68 34.15 -17.95
C LYS A 3 14.56 33.31 -17.32
N LYS A 4 14.51 32.04 -17.70
CA LYS A 4 13.75 31.02 -16.97
C LYS A 4 14.61 30.67 -15.74
N GLU A 5 14.32 31.31 -14.61
CA GLU A 5 14.84 30.84 -13.33
C GLU A 5 14.17 29.49 -13.05
N VAL A 6 14.92 28.42 -13.23
CA VAL A 6 14.58 27.12 -12.68
C VAL A 6 14.81 27.26 -11.18
N ILE A 7 13.73 27.49 -10.44
CA ILE A 7 13.73 27.43 -8.98
C ILE A 7 13.99 25.97 -8.62
N ASN A 8 15.25 25.66 -8.39
CA ASN A 8 15.71 24.35 -7.96
C ASN A 8 15.60 24.27 -6.43
N ASP A 9 14.40 24.42 -5.87
CA ASP A 9 14.14 24.22 -4.44
C ASP A 9 13.59 22.81 -4.20
N MET A 10 14.49 21.83 -4.22
CA MET A 10 14.22 20.49 -3.67
C MET A 10 14.01 20.51 -2.14
N LYS A 11 13.98 21.68 -1.49
CA LYS A 11 13.79 21.85 -0.04
C LYS A 11 12.33 21.84 0.44
N ASN A 12 11.35 21.82 -0.47
CA ASN A 12 9.93 21.93 -0.13
C ASN A 12 9.15 20.62 -0.32
N GLN A 13 9.78 19.47 -0.10
CA GLN A 13 9.08 18.18 -0.12
C GLN A 13 8.39 17.95 1.23
N VAL A 14 7.09 17.71 1.22
CA VAL A 14 6.35 17.24 2.40
C VAL A 14 6.36 15.72 2.37
N PRO A 15 7.10 15.03 3.25
CA PRO A 15 7.04 13.58 3.33
C PRO A 15 5.64 13.13 3.75
N ILE A 16 5.06 12.25 2.93
CA ILE A 16 3.78 11.60 3.19
C ILE A 16 4.06 10.12 3.40
N SER A 17 3.56 9.59 4.51
CA SER A 17 3.62 8.16 4.80
C SER A 17 2.21 7.61 4.77
N ILE A 18 1.95 6.65 3.89
CA ILE A 18 0.66 5.94 3.84
C ILE A 18 0.87 4.57 4.48
N ILE A 19 0.17 4.28 5.57
CA ILE A 19 0.17 2.99 6.25
C ILE A 19 -1.19 2.35 6.05
N LYS A 20 -1.23 1.18 5.39
CA LYS A 20 -2.47 0.46 5.12
C LYS A 20 -2.70 -0.62 6.17
N PHE A 21 -3.89 -0.67 6.74
CA PHE A 21 -4.34 -1.70 7.69
C PHE A 21 -5.70 -2.24 7.23
N ASN A 22 -5.73 -3.39 6.56
CA ASN A 22 -6.97 -4.01 6.06
C ASN A 22 -7.84 -3.02 5.23
N ASP A 23 -8.96 -2.59 5.80
CA ASP A 23 -9.98 -1.66 5.31
C ASP A 23 -9.71 -0.19 5.69
N LEU A 24 -8.57 0.10 6.30
CA LEU A 24 -8.12 1.44 6.70
C LEU A 24 -6.85 1.83 5.96
N ALA A 25 -6.77 3.09 5.54
CA ALA A 25 -5.52 3.74 5.16
C ALA A 25 -5.26 4.92 6.10
N LEU A 26 -4.13 4.88 6.80
CA LEU A 26 -3.62 6.00 7.54
C LEU A 26 -2.69 6.80 6.65
N ILE A 27 -3.03 8.06 6.37
CA ILE A 27 -2.22 8.99 5.59
C ILE A 27 -1.59 9.98 6.57
N TYR A 28 -0.30 9.85 6.81
CA TYR A 28 0.45 10.71 7.71
C TYR A 28 1.23 11.77 6.93
N PHE A 29 1.23 13.00 7.44
CA PHE A 29 2.01 14.10 6.87
C PHE A 29 3.06 14.50 7.90
N ALA A 30 4.33 14.30 7.56
CA ALA A 30 5.40 14.98 8.27
C ALA A 30 5.56 16.37 7.65
N VAL A 31 4.73 17.30 8.12
CA VAL A 31 4.88 18.72 7.78
C VAL A 31 5.99 19.27 8.67
N ASP A 32 7.22 19.30 8.17
CA ASP A 32 8.33 19.95 8.87
C ASP A 32 8.08 21.46 9.00
N GLU A 33 8.71 22.10 9.99
CA GLU A 33 8.64 23.54 10.27
C GLU A 33 8.97 24.44 9.05
N ILE A 34 9.57 23.86 8.01
CA ILE A 34 9.96 24.53 6.76
C ILE A 34 8.75 24.80 5.85
N PHE A 35 7.66 24.03 5.99
CA PHE A 35 6.49 24.20 5.14
C PHE A 35 5.54 25.27 5.70
N ASN A 36 5.53 26.44 5.06
CA ASN A 36 4.63 27.53 5.42
C ASN A 36 3.21 27.21 4.94
N ALA A 37 2.41 26.62 5.81
CA ALA A 37 1.10 26.12 5.42
C ALA A 37 0.01 27.19 5.28
N ASP A 38 0.21 28.37 5.85
CA ASP A 38 -0.69 29.54 5.69
C ASP A 38 -0.76 30.01 4.23
N LYS A 39 0.18 29.52 3.42
CA LYS A 39 0.37 29.86 2.03
C LYS A 39 -0.34 28.90 1.08
N VAL A 40 -0.72 27.70 1.52
CA VAL A 40 -1.44 26.72 0.69
C VAL A 40 -2.84 27.25 0.39
N GLU A 41 -3.23 27.29 -0.88
CA GLU A 41 -4.56 27.78 -1.30
C GLU A 41 -5.60 26.65 -1.23
N SER A 42 -5.18 25.43 -1.57
CA SER A 42 -6.01 24.22 -1.48
C SER A 42 -5.15 22.97 -1.36
N ALA A 43 -5.72 21.94 -0.73
CA ALA A 43 -5.09 20.64 -0.54
C ALA A 43 -6.07 19.53 -0.91
N TYR A 44 -5.65 18.60 -1.75
CA TYR A 44 -6.47 17.50 -2.22
C TYR A 44 -5.77 16.16 -2.03
N ILE A 45 -6.52 15.13 -1.63
CA ILE A 45 -6.08 13.75 -1.68
C ILE A 45 -6.75 13.08 -2.88
N LEU A 46 -5.95 12.70 -3.87
CA LEU A 46 -6.34 11.85 -4.98
C LEU A 46 -6.04 10.39 -4.63
N MET A 47 -7.07 9.57 -4.45
CA MET A 47 -6.95 8.14 -4.16
C MET A 47 -7.33 7.33 -5.38
N ASP A 48 -6.47 6.41 -5.78
CA ASP A 48 -6.80 5.35 -6.73
C ASP A 48 -7.31 4.15 -5.94
N ILE A 49 -8.57 3.78 -6.15
CA ILE A 49 -9.26 2.76 -5.38
C ILE A 49 -9.73 1.66 -6.33
N ASP A 50 -9.35 0.43 -6.02
CA ASP A 50 -9.75 -0.74 -6.77
C ASP A 50 -11.27 -0.92 -6.71
N ARG A 51 -11.92 -0.84 -7.87
CA ARG A 51 -13.34 -1.16 -8.01
C ARG A 51 -13.51 -2.66 -8.21
N TYR A 52 -13.18 -3.47 -7.21
CA TYR A 52 -13.59 -4.87 -7.24
C TYR A 52 -15.10 -4.95 -6.98
N LYS A 53 -15.88 -5.02 -8.06
CA LYS A 53 -17.16 -5.72 -8.13
C LYS A 53 -17.48 -6.08 -9.58
N ASN A 54 -18.14 -7.23 -9.72
CA ASN A 54 -18.53 -7.93 -10.95
C ASN A 54 -18.51 -7.10 -12.25
N PRO A 55 -17.81 -7.53 -13.32
CA PRO A 55 -17.79 -6.81 -14.60
C PRO A 55 -19.16 -6.69 -15.28
N GLU A 56 -20.18 -7.37 -14.76
CA GLU A 56 -21.57 -7.33 -15.24
C GLU A 56 -22.48 -6.38 -14.45
N GLU A 57 -22.02 -5.80 -13.33
CA GLU A 57 -22.78 -4.78 -12.61
C GLU A 57 -22.37 -3.40 -13.13
N GLU A 58 -23.20 -2.78 -13.96
CA GLU A 58 -23.12 -1.34 -14.22
C GLU A 58 -23.33 -0.60 -12.90
N ILE A 59 -22.24 -0.14 -12.30
CA ILE A 59 -22.29 0.70 -11.10
C ILE A 59 -22.72 2.09 -11.57
N PRO A 60 -23.90 2.60 -11.16
CA PRO A 60 -24.28 3.97 -11.47
C PRO A 60 -23.20 4.92 -10.96
N CYS A 61 -22.82 5.91 -11.78
CA CYS A 61 -21.72 6.86 -11.57
C CYS A 61 -21.90 7.79 -10.34
N TYR A 62 -22.83 7.45 -9.45
CA TYR A 62 -23.22 8.19 -8.26
C TYR A 62 -23.32 7.23 -7.08
N LEU A 63 -22.19 6.65 -6.66
CA LEU A 63 -22.11 6.00 -5.36
C LEU A 63 -21.96 7.09 -4.29
N ASN A 64 -23.03 7.40 -3.57
CA ASN A 64 -23.02 8.25 -2.37
C ASN A 64 -22.39 7.56 -1.15
N ASP A 65 -21.29 6.82 -1.33
CA ASP A 65 -20.54 6.26 -0.21
C ASP A 65 -19.87 7.39 0.58
N LYS A 66 -20.27 7.58 1.84
CA LYS A 66 -19.59 8.50 2.75
C LYS A 66 -18.30 7.83 3.23
N PHE A 67 -17.16 8.40 2.89
CA PHE A 67 -15.89 8.07 3.53
C PHE A 67 -15.73 8.98 4.76
N ASP A 68 -15.55 8.38 5.93
CA ASP A 68 -15.35 9.13 7.16
C ASP A 68 -13.85 9.41 7.36
N PHE A 69 -13.43 10.65 7.09
CA PHE A 69 -12.10 11.13 7.45
C PHE A 69 -12.08 11.53 8.92
N LYS A 70 -11.29 10.80 9.71
CA LYS A 70 -11.08 11.10 11.14
C LYS A 70 -9.68 11.64 11.35
N SER A 71 -9.57 12.77 12.04
CA SER A 71 -8.29 13.26 12.54
C SER A 71 -7.77 12.35 13.65
N LEU A 72 -6.49 11.97 13.59
CA LEU A 72 -5.81 11.19 14.63
C LEU A 72 -5.96 11.78 16.04
N ASN A 73 -6.04 13.11 16.13
CA ASN A 73 -6.07 13.82 17.41
C ASN A 73 -7.50 14.17 17.87
N ASN A 74 -8.52 13.93 17.05
CA ASN A 74 -9.91 14.18 17.41
C ASN A 74 -10.89 13.32 16.58
N TYR A 75 -11.15 12.09 17.07
CA TYR A 75 -11.97 11.05 16.42
C TYR A 75 -13.42 11.45 16.10
N ASN A 76 -13.91 12.56 16.66
CA ASN A 76 -15.29 13.02 16.49
C ASN A 76 -15.47 14.10 15.41
N THR A 77 -14.39 14.50 14.75
CA THR A 77 -14.43 15.56 13.74
C THR A 77 -14.36 14.95 12.35
N ARG A 78 -15.47 15.07 11.61
CA ARG A 78 -15.54 14.72 10.19
C ARG A 78 -15.04 15.88 9.35
N PHE A 79 -14.23 15.59 8.35
CA PHE A 79 -13.70 16.60 7.43
C PHE A 79 -13.82 16.21 5.96
N GLY A 80 -13.91 17.22 5.10
CA GLY A 80 -13.76 17.11 3.65
C GLY A 80 -15.09 17.17 2.89
N ASN A 81 -15.09 17.90 1.78
CA ASN A 81 -16.16 17.85 0.78
C ASN A 81 -15.73 16.89 -0.33
N ARG A 82 -16.60 15.94 -0.67
CA ARG A 82 -16.34 14.96 -1.72
C ARG A 82 -16.60 15.58 -3.09
N TYR A 83 -15.61 15.50 -3.97
CA TYR A 83 -15.78 15.78 -5.39
C TYR A 83 -15.58 14.48 -6.15
N ASP A 84 -16.68 13.75 -6.36
CA ASP A 84 -16.68 12.50 -7.10
C ASP A 84 -16.67 12.80 -8.60
N ASN A 85 -15.49 13.08 -9.16
CA ASN A 85 -15.32 13.15 -10.60
C ASN A 85 -15.12 11.74 -11.18
N SER A 86 -16.25 11.05 -11.38
CA SER A 86 -16.51 10.15 -12.51
C SER A 86 -15.74 8.81 -12.62
N CYS A 87 -16.45 7.81 -13.14
CA CYS A 87 -16.06 6.78 -14.12
C CYS A 87 -14.75 5.95 -14.00
N GLU A 88 -13.63 6.45 -13.47
CA GLU A 88 -12.29 5.86 -13.67
C GLU A 88 -11.62 5.27 -12.41
N GLY A 89 -12.33 5.11 -11.29
CA GLY A 89 -11.74 4.53 -10.06
C GLY A 89 -10.94 5.51 -9.20
N ASN A 90 -10.77 6.75 -9.66
CA ASN A 90 -10.12 7.82 -8.91
C ASN A 90 -11.12 8.56 -8.00
N MET A 91 -10.69 8.87 -6.78
CA MET A 91 -11.45 9.66 -5.81
C MET A 91 -10.64 10.89 -5.42
N LEU A 92 -11.20 12.09 -5.64
CA LEU A 92 -10.58 13.34 -5.20
C LEU A 92 -11.28 13.86 -3.94
N VAL A 93 -10.50 14.12 -2.90
CA VAL A 93 -10.99 14.60 -1.61
C VAL A 93 -10.35 15.94 -1.30
N ASP A 94 -11.17 16.97 -1.18
CA ASP A 94 -10.72 18.27 -0.68
C ASP A 94 -10.50 18.19 0.83
N ILE A 95 -9.25 18.38 1.24
CA ILE A 95 -8.82 18.38 2.64
C ILE A 95 -8.29 19.76 3.08
N THR A 96 -8.56 20.82 2.31
CA THR A 96 -7.96 22.16 2.51
C THR A 96 -8.14 22.68 3.94
N GLU A 97 -9.37 22.66 4.45
CA GLU A 97 -9.67 23.15 5.81
C GLU A 97 -8.93 22.32 6.87
N SER A 98 -8.94 21.00 6.74
CA SER A 98 -8.23 20.12 7.66
C SER A 98 -6.73 20.33 7.60
N PHE A 99 -6.18 20.48 6.41
CA PHE A 99 -4.77 20.72 6.19
C PHE A 99 -4.34 21.97 6.96
N HIS A 100 -5.04 23.10 6.78
CA HIS A 100 -4.76 24.34 7.54
C HIS A 100 -4.88 24.16 9.05
N LEU A 101 -5.92 23.46 9.52
CA LEU A 101 -6.10 23.20 10.96
C LEU A 101 -4.91 22.43 11.54
N LEU A 102 -4.46 21.38 10.84
CA LEU A 102 -3.34 20.54 11.26
C LEU A 102 -2.03 21.34 11.26
N THR A 103 -1.80 22.16 10.24
CA THR A 103 -0.52 22.88 10.08
C THR A 103 -0.40 24.18 10.87
N SER A 104 -1.49 24.73 11.41
CA SER A 104 -1.50 25.97 12.21
C SER A 104 -0.74 25.88 13.56
N GLY A 105 0.09 24.85 13.77
CA GLY A 105 0.93 24.68 14.96
C GLY A 105 0.18 24.27 16.22
N LYS A 106 -1.13 24.07 16.16
CA LYS A 106 -1.95 23.68 17.32
C LYS A 106 -1.87 22.19 17.65
N ILE A 107 -1.41 21.36 16.72
CA ILE A 107 -1.44 19.90 16.84
C ILE A 107 -0.16 19.31 16.25
N LYS A 108 0.61 18.55 17.05
CA LYS A 108 1.78 17.78 16.59
C LYS A 108 1.33 16.36 16.19
N ASN A 109 2.00 15.75 15.21
CA ASN A 109 1.72 14.43 14.65
C ASN A 109 0.36 14.31 13.95
N ASN A 110 0.30 14.76 12.69
CA ASN A 110 -0.94 14.92 11.96
C ASN A 110 -1.06 13.92 10.80
N GLY A 111 -2.23 13.32 10.71
CA GLY A 111 -2.60 12.40 9.63
C GLY A 111 -4.11 12.21 9.58
N PHE A 112 -4.56 11.70 8.45
CA PHE A 112 -5.95 11.31 8.24
C PHE A 112 -6.06 9.80 8.31
N ILE A 113 -7.07 9.30 9.02
CA ILE A 113 -7.54 7.94 8.83
C ILE A 113 -8.62 8.01 7.76
N VAL A 114 -8.43 7.22 6.70
CA VAL A 114 -9.41 6.99 5.64
C VAL A 114 -9.96 5.59 5.83
N GLU A 115 -11.24 5.50 6.17
CA GLU A 115 -11.97 4.22 6.17
C GLU A 115 -12.33 3.86 4.72
N LEU A 116 -11.62 2.89 4.13
CA LEU A 116 -11.82 2.46 2.74
C LEU A 116 -13.02 1.51 2.58
N GLY A 117 -13.50 0.92 3.68
CA GLY A 117 -14.47 -0.15 3.66
C GLY A 117 -13.92 -1.39 2.95
N ASN A 118 -14.74 -2.05 2.13
CA ASN A 118 -14.32 -3.25 1.39
C ASN A 118 -13.44 -2.96 0.14
N LYS A 119 -12.96 -1.73 -0.02
CA LYS A 119 -12.20 -1.32 -1.20
C LYS A 119 -10.69 -1.36 -0.94
N ASN A 120 -9.92 -1.73 -1.95
CA ASN A 120 -8.47 -1.69 -1.87
C ASN A 120 -7.97 -0.33 -2.34
N LEU A 121 -7.31 0.44 -1.47
CA LEU A 121 -6.49 1.56 -1.92
C LEU A 121 -5.29 1.00 -2.72
N LEU A 122 -5.18 1.42 -3.97
CA LEU A 122 -4.10 1.08 -4.91
C LEU A 122 -2.97 2.10 -4.82
N SER A 123 -3.32 3.38 -4.85
CA SER A 123 -2.39 4.48 -4.64
C SER A 123 -3.12 5.66 -3.98
N CYS A 124 -2.35 6.52 -3.32
CA CYS A 124 -2.88 7.76 -2.78
C CYS A 124 -1.86 8.87 -3.01
N GLN A 125 -2.39 9.98 -3.50
CA GLN A 125 -1.65 11.13 -3.92
C GLN A 125 -2.15 12.38 -3.19
N LEU A 126 -1.27 13.14 -2.53
CA LEU A 126 -1.59 14.48 -2.05
C LEU A 126 -1.21 15.48 -3.13
N GLN A 127 -2.10 16.40 -3.46
CA GLN A 127 -1.81 17.55 -4.29
C GLN A 127 -2.02 18.81 -3.45
N LEU A 128 -0.98 19.63 -3.33
CA LEU A 128 -1.07 20.93 -2.69
C LEU A 128 -1.01 22.00 -3.78
N ILE A 129 -1.94 22.95 -3.75
CA ILE A 129 -1.93 24.09 -4.67
C ILE A 129 -1.38 25.31 -3.92
N TYR A 130 -0.32 25.89 -4.45
CA TYR A 130 0.35 27.06 -3.92
C TYR A 130 0.53 28.10 -5.02
N ASN A 131 0.03 29.33 -4.84
CA ASN A 131 0.08 30.38 -5.86
C ASN A 131 -0.42 29.90 -7.24
N ARG A 132 -1.51 29.12 -7.30
CA ARG A 132 -2.04 28.46 -8.52
C ARG A 132 -1.11 27.47 -9.21
N GLU A 133 0.01 27.09 -8.60
CA GLU A 133 0.87 25.99 -9.07
C GLU A 133 0.60 24.74 -8.24
N ILE A 134 0.53 23.59 -8.90
CA ILE A 134 0.43 22.30 -8.22
C ILE A 134 1.82 21.94 -7.71
N ILE A 135 2.00 22.02 -6.40
CA ILE A 135 3.11 21.38 -5.71
C ILE A 135 2.69 19.92 -5.51
N VAL A 136 3.15 19.05 -6.40
CA VAL A 136 3.04 17.60 -6.20
C VAL A 136 4.17 17.21 -5.24
N PRO A 137 3.90 16.89 -3.97
CA PRO A 137 4.88 16.20 -3.15
C PRO A 137 5.31 14.94 -3.89
N VAL A 138 6.61 14.83 -4.16
CA VAL A 138 7.20 13.59 -4.69
C VAL A 138 7.01 12.54 -3.60
N TYR A 139 6.24 11.49 -3.91
CA TYR A 139 6.00 10.38 -3.01
C TYR A 139 7.30 9.67 -2.68
N SER A 140 7.80 9.85 -1.46
CA SER A 140 8.79 8.96 -0.89
C SER A 140 8.20 8.15 0.27
N CYS A 141 6.97 7.64 0.14
CA CYS A 141 6.61 6.51 0.97
C CYS A 141 7.31 5.28 0.38
N MET A 142 8.46 4.90 0.95
CA MET A 142 8.85 3.48 0.94
C MET A 142 7.77 2.74 1.72
N GLY A 143 6.66 2.45 1.05
CA GLY A 143 5.56 1.70 1.62
C GLY A 143 6.04 0.27 1.78
N PHE A 144 6.20 -0.17 3.02
CA PHE A 144 6.32 -1.58 3.32
C PHE A 144 4.91 -2.14 3.49
N PHE A 145 4.58 -3.14 2.69
CA PHE A 145 3.38 -3.94 2.92
C PHE A 145 3.80 -5.25 3.56
N GLU A 146 3.23 -5.57 4.72
CA GLU A 146 3.49 -6.79 5.45
C GLU A 146 2.21 -7.63 5.56
N LYS A 147 2.34 -8.93 5.34
CA LYS A 147 1.24 -9.89 5.51
C LYS A 147 1.74 -11.19 6.13
N GLU A 148 1.01 -11.66 7.14
CA GLU A 148 1.25 -12.94 7.81
C GLU A 148 0.16 -13.97 7.43
N LEU A 149 0.58 -15.21 7.20
CA LEU A 149 -0.28 -16.33 6.84
C LEU A 149 0.19 -17.62 7.52
N THR A 150 -0.74 -18.48 7.92
CA THR A 150 -0.47 -19.87 8.30
C THR A 150 -0.85 -20.80 7.16
N LEU A 151 0.09 -21.64 6.73
CA LEU A 151 -0.12 -22.68 5.74
C LEU A 151 -0.19 -24.04 6.44
N SER A 152 -1.33 -24.71 6.36
CA SER A 152 -1.51 -26.06 6.93
C SER A 152 -2.21 -27.01 5.97
N THR A 153 -1.71 -28.23 5.87
CA THR A 153 -2.34 -29.29 5.07
C THR A 153 -1.92 -30.67 5.54
N TRP A 154 -2.76 -31.67 5.30
CA TRP A 154 -2.41 -33.09 5.46
C TRP A 154 -1.78 -33.71 4.20
N ASN A 155 -1.76 -32.97 3.09
CA ASN A 155 -1.12 -33.40 1.85
C ASN A 155 0.40 -33.25 1.93
N ASP A 156 1.09 -33.78 0.92
CA ASP A 156 2.54 -33.65 0.72
C ASP A 156 2.95 -32.28 0.17
N ASN A 157 1.99 -31.42 -0.17
CA ASN A 157 2.25 -30.08 -0.67
C ASN A 157 1.13 -29.07 -0.37
N ILE A 158 1.52 -27.79 -0.27
CA ILE A 158 0.62 -26.64 -0.17
C ILE A 158 1.21 -25.44 -0.90
N LYS A 159 0.33 -24.62 -1.48
CA LYS A 159 0.66 -23.36 -2.14
C LYS A 159 0.08 -22.23 -1.30
N SER A 160 0.83 -21.15 -1.09
CA SER A 160 0.24 -19.90 -0.62
C SER A 160 -0.71 -19.34 -1.69
N PRO A 161 -1.62 -18.41 -1.34
CA PRO A 161 -2.18 -17.49 -2.32
C PRO A 161 -1.06 -16.80 -3.10
N TRP A 162 -1.36 -16.37 -4.32
CA TRP A 162 -0.46 -15.50 -5.06
C TRP A 162 -0.58 -14.06 -4.58
N PHE A 163 0.53 -13.34 -4.68
CA PHE A 163 0.65 -11.92 -4.35
C PHE A 163 0.91 -11.15 -5.64
N LEU A 164 0.23 -10.02 -5.83
CA LEU A 164 0.51 -9.09 -6.92
C LEU A 164 1.79 -8.33 -6.57
N THR A 165 2.86 -8.60 -7.32
CA THR A 165 4.22 -8.08 -7.11
C THR A 165 4.67 -7.11 -8.20
N SER A 166 3.82 -6.82 -9.19
CA SER A 166 4.15 -5.91 -10.32
C SER A 166 4.54 -4.49 -9.91
N ASN A 167 4.03 -4.01 -8.78
CA ASN A 167 4.26 -2.64 -8.30
C ASN A 167 5.36 -2.61 -7.22
N SER A 168 6.06 -3.72 -7.00
CA SER A 168 7.09 -3.86 -5.98
C SER A 168 8.49 -3.78 -6.59
N SER A 169 9.36 -2.95 -6.02
CA SER A 169 10.79 -2.87 -6.36
C SER A 169 11.58 -4.00 -5.70
N ALA A 170 11.13 -4.48 -4.54
CA ALA A 170 11.68 -5.63 -3.85
C ALA A 170 10.59 -6.42 -3.13
N VAL A 171 10.80 -7.74 -3.03
CA VAL A 171 9.89 -8.67 -2.36
C VAL A 171 10.71 -9.65 -1.53
N THR A 172 10.32 -9.83 -0.27
CA THR A 172 10.92 -10.80 0.65
C THR A 172 9.84 -11.70 1.22
N PHE A 173 10.08 -13.01 1.14
CA PHE A 173 9.28 -14.02 1.81
C PHE A 173 10.07 -14.58 2.99
N ILE A 174 9.45 -14.65 4.15
CA ILE A 174 10.03 -15.27 5.34
C ILE A 174 9.17 -16.48 5.65
N VAL A 175 9.77 -17.67 5.67
CA VAL A 175 9.05 -18.92 5.92
C VAL A 175 9.63 -19.59 7.14
N ARG A 176 8.77 -19.99 8.07
CA ARG A 176 9.14 -20.76 9.25
C ARG A 176 8.41 -22.10 9.26
N ASN A 177 9.15 -23.18 9.40
CA ASN A 177 8.57 -24.51 9.57
C ASN A 177 8.10 -24.67 11.02
N LYS A 178 6.78 -24.78 11.22
CA LYS A 178 6.17 -25.05 12.54
C LYS A 178 5.77 -26.52 12.72
N GLY A 179 5.97 -27.33 11.68
CA GLY A 179 5.73 -28.77 11.71
C GLY A 179 6.85 -29.55 12.40
N TYR A 180 6.63 -30.85 12.54
CA TYR A 180 7.57 -31.79 13.15
C TYR A 180 8.55 -32.41 12.15
N TYR A 181 8.32 -32.24 10.85
CA TYR A 181 9.13 -32.84 9.78
C TYR A 181 9.77 -31.77 8.90
N PRO A 182 10.91 -32.06 8.26
CA PRO A 182 11.50 -31.17 7.27
C PRO A 182 10.53 -30.87 6.12
N ILE A 183 10.57 -29.63 5.62
CA ILE A 183 9.82 -29.19 4.45
C ILE A 183 10.78 -28.60 3.42
N ASN A 184 10.48 -28.75 2.14
CA ASN A 184 11.15 -28.02 1.07
C ASN A 184 10.29 -26.83 0.67
N ILE A 185 10.91 -25.67 0.49
CA ILE A 185 10.26 -24.43 0.08
C ILE A 185 10.90 -23.91 -1.20
N CYS A 186 10.09 -23.38 -2.10
CA CYS A 186 10.55 -22.58 -3.22
C CYS A 186 9.56 -21.46 -3.54
N ILE A 187 10.04 -20.44 -4.24
CA ILE A 187 9.19 -19.39 -4.79
C ILE A 187 8.64 -19.88 -6.14
N GLN A 188 7.41 -19.52 -6.46
CA GLN A 188 6.80 -19.72 -7.77
C GLN A 188 6.39 -18.38 -8.37
N ASN A 189 6.73 -18.18 -9.63
CA ASN A 189 6.54 -16.93 -10.37
C ASN A 189 5.55 -17.14 -11.53
N SER A 190 4.71 -16.16 -11.82
CA SER A 190 3.68 -16.22 -12.86
C SER A 190 3.39 -14.85 -13.47
N PRO A 191 3.20 -14.76 -14.81
CA PRO A 191 2.76 -13.52 -15.46
C PRO A 191 1.24 -13.29 -15.36
N ASP A 192 0.44 -14.34 -15.21
CA ASP A 192 -1.02 -14.34 -15.38
C ASP A 192 -1.81 -14.91 -14.17
N ALA A 193 -1.11 -15.39 -13.14
CA ALA A 193 -1.67 -16.10 -11.98
C ALA A 193 -2.29 -17.47 -12.29
N GLU A 194 -2.07 -18.01 -13.49
CA GLU A 194 -2.52 -19.34 -13.89
C GLU A 194 -1.32 -20.30 -14.03
N VAL A 195 -0.31 -19.90 -14.81
CA VAL A 195 0.87 -20.71 -15.07
C VAL A 195 2.01 -20.25 -14.16
N PHE A 196 2.49 -21.16 -13.31
CA PHE A 196 3.56 -20.89 -12.36
C PHE A 196 4.82 -21.70 -12.68
N VAL A 197 5.96 -21.01 -12.66
CA VAL A 197 7.29 -21.59 -12.81
C VAL A 197 8.02 -21.52 -11.48
N ASN A 198 8.65 -22.61 -11.07
CA ASN A 198 9.48 -22.63 -9.86
C ASN A 198 10.71 -21.76 -10.06
N ASP A 199 11.00 -20.92 -9.08
CA ASP A 199 12.29 -20.29 -8.92
C ASP A 199 13.36 -21.36 -8.69
N ALA A 200 14.58 -21.12 -9.16
CA ALA A 200 15.70 -22.05 -8.98
C ALA A 200 16.09 -22.21 -7.49
N GLN A 201 15.78 -21.22 -6.64
CA GLN A 201 16.00 -21.32 -5.20
C GLN A 201 15.04 -22.34 -4.59
N THR A 202 15.60 -23.41 -4.04
CA THR A 202 14.89 -24.35 -3.18
C THR A 202 15.66 -24.50 -1.87
N PHE A 203 14.97 -24.40 -0.76
CA PHE A 203 15.55 -24.58 0.57
C PHE A 203 14.85 -25.71 1.31
N VAL A 204 15.60 -26.46 2.11
CA VAL A 204 15.04 -27.40 3.09
C VAL A 204 15.00 -26.69 4.43
N LEU A 205 13.83 -26.66 5.09
CA LEU A 205 13.68 -26.14 6.45
C LEU A 205 13.47 -27.29 7.43
N MET A 206 14.37 -27.41 8.39
CA MET A 206 14.20 -28.28 9.54
C MET A 206 13.08 -27.77 10.46
N PRO A 207 12.53 -28.61 11.34
CA PRO A 207 11.54 -28.17 12.33
C PRO A 207 12.01 -26.94 13.12
N ASN A 208 11.15 -25.94 13.24
CA ASN A 208 11.41 -24.62 13.84
C ASN A 208 12.40 -23.71 13.10
N GLU A 209 12.96 -24.14 11.97
CA GLU A 209 13.85 -23.31 11.16
C GLU A 209 13.08 -22.22 10.41
N THR A 210 13.72 -21.07 10.25
CA THR A 210 13.21 -19.92 9.49
C THR A 210 14.20 -19.55 8.38
N LYS A 211 13.69 -19.24 7.18
CA LYS A 211 14.50 -18.76 6.06
C LYS A 211 13.86 -17.56 5.38
N LEU A 212 14.71 -16.64 4.93
CA LEU A 212 14.34 -15.53 4.07
C LEU A 212 14.64 -15.91 2.61
N MET A 213 13.69 -15.60 1.72
CA MET A 213 13.81 -15.83 0.29
C MET A 213 13.42 -14.57 -0.47
N VAL A 214 14.15 -14.29 -1.54
CA VAL A 214 13.84 -13.22 -2.49
C VAL A 214 13.76 -13.84 -3.88
N PRO A 215 12.75 -13.48 -4.71
CA PRO A 215 12.67 -14.01 -6.07
C PRO A 215 13.92 -13.65 -6.88
N TYR A 216 14.50 -14.60 -7.61
CA TYR A 216 15.55 -14.27 -8.59
C TYR A 216 14.98 -13.58 -9.83
N MET A 217 13.73 -13.88 -10.16
CA MET A 217 13.00 -13.28 -11.27
C MET A 217 11.76 -12.57 -10.73
N PHE A 218 11.57 -11.32 -11.12
CA PHE A 218 10.37 -10.56 -10.80
C PHE A 218 9.31 -10.81 -11.87
N THR A 219 8.14 -11.27 -11.45
CA THR A 219 6.94 -11.43 -12.30
C THR A 219 5.76 -10.69 -11.69
N LYS A 220 4.64 -10.58 -12.42
CA LYS A 220 3.43 -9.90 -11.94
C LYS A 220 2.85 -10.57 -10.69
N TYR A 221 2.91 -11.90 -10.63
CA TYR A 221 2.41 -12.68 -9.52
C TYR A 221 3.48 -13.61 -8.98
N THR A 222 3.58 -13.69 -7.66
CA THR A 222 4.52 -14.59 -6.98
C THR A 222 3.81 -15.30 -5.84
N ARG A 223 4.20 -16.54 -5.53
CA ARG A 223 3.70 -17.29 -4.37
C ARG A 223 4.78 -18.19 -3.78
N VAL A 224 4.54 -18.72 -2.58
CA VAL A 224 5.40 -19.73 -1.96
C VAL A 224 4.78 -21.12 -2.17
N PHE A 225 5.60 -22.07 -2.60
CA PHE A 225 5.25 -23.47 -2.70
C PHE A 225 6.03 -24.27 -1.65
N VAL A 226 5.31 -25.08 -0.88
CA VAL A 226 5.86 -25.90 0.18
C VAL A 226 5.56 -27.36 -0.12
N THR A 227 6.57 -28.22 -0.01
CA THR A 227 6.44 -29.67 -0.16
C THR A 227 7.08 -30.39 1.01
N SER A 228 6.67 -31.62 1.27
CA SER A 228 7.32 -32.50 2.24
C SER A 228 7.20 -33.94 1.77
N MET A 229 8.18 -34.78 2.11
CA MET A 229 8.04 -36.23 1.96
C MET A 229 7.10 -36.83 3.01
N TYR A 230 6.74 -36.06 4.03
CA TYR A 230 5.86 -36.45 5.13
C TYR A 230 4.51 -35.73 5.02
N ARG A 231 3.46 -36.34 5.57
CA ARG A 231 2.15 -35.69 5.68
C ARG A 231 2.15 -34.70 6.85
N GLY A 232 1.33 -33.65 6.74
CA GLY A 232 1.15 -32.69 7.81
C GLY A 232 2.13 -31.52 7.73
N ILE A 233 2.03 -30.72 6.68
CA ILE A 233 2.77 -29.46 6.56
C ILE A 233 2.11 -28.43 7.48
N LEU A 234 2.93 -27.76 8.29
CA LEU A 234 2.55 -26.59 9.06
C LEU A 234 3.67 -25.54 8.95
N ALA A 235 3.39 -24.41 8.31
CA ALA A 235 4.35 -23.33 8.11
C ALA A 235 3.72 -21.96 8.36
N GLU A 236 4.51 -21.05 8.90
CA GLU A 236 4.20 -19.61 8.96
C GLU A 236 4.91 -18.90 7.81
N LEU A 237 4.20 -17.99 7.16
CA LEU A 237 4.66 -17.22 6.03
C LEU A 237 4.45 -15.74 6.32
N TRP A 238 5.53 -14.97 6.32
CA TRP A 238 5.48 -13.51 6.23
C TRP A 238 5.90 -13.07 4.83
N TYR A 239 5.22 -12.05 4.33
CA TYR A 239 5.47 -11.42 3.04
C TYR A 239 5.70 -9.93 3.26
N GLN A 240 6.82 -9.42 2.74
CA GLN A 240 7.16 -8.00 2.81
C GLN A 240 7.49 -7.48 1.40
N THR A 241 6.94 -6.33 1.02
CA THR A 241 7.30 -5.65 -0.24
C THR A 241 7.82 -4.25 0.00
N GLN A 242 8.74 -3.82 -0.86
CA GLN A 242 9.07 -2.42 -1.08
C GLN A 242 8.43 -1.98 -2.41
N LEU A 243 7.68 -0.88 -2.43
CA LEU A 243 7.03 -0.39 -3.65
C LEU A 243 8.01 0.32 -4.60
N ILE A 244 7.70 0.35 -5.90
CA ILE A 244 8.42 1.16 -6.91
C ILE A 244 7.97 2.62 -6.77
N HIS A 245 8.92 3.56 -6.82
CA HIS A 245 8.69 5.01 -6.84
C HIS A 245 8.44 5.52 -8.26
#